data_AF-A0A969Z9C2-F1
#
_entry.id   AF-A0A969Z9C2-F1
#
_cell.length_a   1.000
_cell.length_b   1.000
_cell.length_c   1.000
_cell.angle_alpha   90.00
_cell.angle_beta   90.00
_cell.angle_gamma   90.00
#
_symmetry.space_group_name_H-M   'P 1'
#
loop_
_entity.id
_entity.type
_entity.pdbx_description
1 polymer ?
#
loop_
_entity_poly.entity_id
_entity_poly.type
_entity_poly.pdbx_seq_one_letter_code
_entity_poly.pdbx_strand_id
1 'polypeptide(L)' 'MDGKKVKLFSLSSNVPLAKEIAKTSDIPLSVVDVLKFADGEISVNIEESVR' A
#
# COMPACT_ATOMS: atom_id res chain seq x y z
N MET A 1 -23.87 -5.83 -0.03
CA MET A 1 -23.00 -5.10 0.92
C MET A 1 -22.10 -4.19 0.10
N ASP A 2 -22.65 -3.11 -0.46
CA ASP A 2 -21.90 -2.13 -1.26
C ASP A 2 -21.43 -0.98 -0.37
N GLY A 3 -20.48 -1.29 0.50
CA GLY A 3 -19.98 -0.35 1.52
C GLY A 3 -18.46 -0.34 1.57
N LYS A 4 -17.86 0.49 0.70
CA LYS A 4 -16.41 0.81 0.60
C LYS A 4 -15.52 -0.37 0.18
N LYS A 5 -15.04 -0.32 -1.06
CA LYS A 5 -13.87 -1.10 -1.51
C LYS A 5 -12.65 -0.65 -0.71
N VAL A 6 -12.31 -1.38 0.36
CA VAL A 6 -11.11 -1.09 1.17
C VAL A 6 -9.89 -1.50 0.38
N LYS A 7 -8.91 -0.59 0.28
CA LYS A 7 -7.61 -0.85 -0.35
C LYS A 7 -6.53 -0.77 0.72
N LEU A 8 -5.66 -1.77 0.75
CA LEU A 8 -4.59 -1.86 1.73
C LEU A 8 -3.28 -1.46 1.06
N PHE A 9 -2.64 -0.40 1.54
CA PHE A 9 -1.34 0.05 1.05
C PHE A 9 -0.29 -0.09 2.14
N SER A 10 0.93 -0.45 1.75
CA SER A 10 2.10 -0.43 2.63
C SER A 10 3.27 0.20 1.89
N LEU A 11 3.94 1.13 2.56
CA LEU A 11 5.22 1.68 2.09
C LEU A 11 6.37 0.71 2.44
N SER A 12 7.60 1.20 2.40
CA SER A 12 8.82 0.38 2.55
C SER A 12 9.20 0.00 3.99
N SER A 13 8.49 0.48 5.01
CA SER A 13 8.91 0.31 6.41
C SER A 13 8.88 -1.14 6.90
N ASN A 14 7.84 -1.92 6.57
CA ASN A 14 7.75 -3.32 6.99
C ASN A 14 6.81 -4.13 6.08
N VAL A 15 7.34 -4.54 4.92
CA VAL A 15 6.61 -5.35 3.93
C VAL A 15 6.16 -6.73 4.47
N PRO A 16 6.96 -7.46 5.27
CA PRO A 16 6.52 -8.72 5.87
C PRO A 16 5.26 -8.57 6.74
N LEU A 17 5.23 -7.58 7.62
CA LEU A 17 4.07 -7.32 8.48
C LEU A 17 2.83 -6.94 7.67
N ALA A 18 3.00 -6.10 6.65
CA ALA A 18 1.90 -5.72 5.77
C ALA A 18 1.28 -6.92 5.06
N LYS A 19 2.09 -7.91 4.64
CA LYS A 19 1.61 -9.16 4.05
C LYS A 19 0.82 -10.02 5.03
N GLU A 20 1.24 -10.07 6.29
CA GLU A 20 0.49 -10.80 7.33
C GLU A 20 -0.86 -10.15 7.62
N ILE A 21 -0.90 -8.82 7.68
CA ILE A 21 -2.16 -8.06 7.84
C ILE A 21 -3.09 -8.33 6.66
N ALA A 22 -2.60 -8.21 5.42
CA ALA A 22 -3.35 -8.48 4.20
C ALA A 22 -3.98 -9.88 4.18
N LYS A 23 -3.20 -10.88 4.60
CA LYS A 23 -3.66 -12.27 4.70
C LYS A 23 -4.72 -12.46 5.78
N THR A 24 -4.59 -11.76 6.91
CA THR A 24 -5.51 -11.87 8.05
C THR A 24 -6.82 -11.14 7.79
N SER A 25 -6.78 -10.01 7.08
CA SER A 25 -7.95 -9.20 6.75
C SER A 25 -8.68 -9.63 5.47
N ASP A 26 -8.12 -10.58 4.72
CA ASP A 26 -8.59 -11.00 3.40
C ASP A 26 -8.68 -9.83 2.39
N ILE A 27 -7.78 -8.84 2.55
CA ILE A 27 -7.67 -7.66 1.68
C ILE A 27 -6.28 -7.68 1.03
N PRO A 28 -6.17 -7.77 -0.30
CA PRO A 28 -4.87 -7.78 -0.97
C PRO A 28 -4.15 -6.43 -0.78
N LEU A 29 -2.81 -6.50 -0.73
CA LEU A 29 -1.97 -5.31 -0.81
C LEU A 29 -2.07 -4.73 -2.22
N SER A 30 -2.51 -3.48 -2.27
CA SER A 30 -2.53 -2.64 -3.46
C SER A 30 -1.12 -2.23 -3.89
N VAL A 31 -0.96 -2.00 -5.18
CA VAL A 31 0.33 -1.62 -5.78
C VAL A 31 0.61 -0.14 -5.48
N VAL A 32 1.81 0.13 -4.96
CA VAL A 32 2.29 1.47 -4.69
C VAL A 32 3.80 1.52 -4.94
N ASP A 33 4.23 2.49 -5.72
CA ASP A 33 5.63 2.78 -5.93
C ASP A 33 6.10 3.78 -4.87
N VAL A 34 7.14 3.40 -4.15
CA VAL A 34 7.77 4.26 -3.14
C VAL A 34 9.23 4.43 -3.50
N LEU A 35 9.59 5.66 -3.87
CA LEU A 35 10.95 6.02 -4.22
C LEU A 35 11.52 6.95 -3.16
N LYS A 36 12.74 6.66 -2.70
CA LYS A 36 13.50 7.57 -1.83
C LYS A 36 14.61 8.22 -2.64
N PHE A 37 14.65 9.53 -2.68
CA PHE A 37 15.66 10.32 -3.36
C PHE A 37 16.94 10.44 -2.52
N ALA A 38 18.04 10.83 -3.16
CA ALA A 38 19.35 10.94 -2.52
C ALA A 38 19.43 12.08 -1.49
N ASP A 39 18.62 13.12 -1.66
CA ASP A 39 18.43 14.23 -0.71
C ASP A 39 17.53 13.87 0.49
N GLY A 40 16.93 12.68 0.48
CA GLY A 40 16.05 12.20 1.55
C GLY A 40 14.56 12.45 1.30
N GLU A 41 14.18 13.08 0.19
CA GLU A 41 12.78 13.20 -0.20
C GLU A 41 12.17 11.83 -0.54
N ILE A 42 10.85 11.71 -0.39
CA ILE A 42 10.11 10.47 -0.67
C ILE A 42 9.01 10.77 -1.68
N SER A 43 9.01 10.05 -2.80
CA SER A 43 7.91 10.02 -3.77
C SER A 43 7.06 8.77 -3.55
N VAL A 44 5.73 8.95 -3.59
CA VAL A 44 4.75 7.87 -3.51
C VAL A 44 3.81 7.99 -4.69
N ASN A 45 3.70 6.94 -5.49
CA ASN A 45 2.82 6.86 -6.64
C ASN A 45 1.85 5.68 -6.50
N ILE A 46 0.56 5.96 -6.64
CA ILE A 46 -0.50 4.94 -6.59
C ILE A 46 -0.97 4.70 -8.02
N GLU A 47 -0.63 3.53 -8.56
CA GLU A 47 -0.90 3.20 -9.97
C GLU A 47 -2.39 2.89 -10.26
N GLU A 48 -3.23 2.87 -9.22
CA GLU A 48 -4.65 2.55 -9.30
C GLU A 48 -5.56 3.69 -8.80
N SER A 49 -6.75 3.83 -9.39
CA SER A 49 -7.74 4.81 -8.92
C SER A 49 -8.25 4.44 -7.53
N VAL A 50 -8.09 5.33 -6.56
CA VAL A 50 -8.61 5.18 -5.18
C VAL A 50 -9.98 5.81 -4.95
N ARG A 51 -10.58 6.38 -6.00
CA ARG A 51 -11.87 7.07 -5.96
C ARG A 51 -13.06 6.11 -5.96
#